data_AF-R9IXG1-F1
#
_entry.id   AF-R9IXG1-F1
#
_cell.length_a   1.000
_cell.length_b   1.000
_cell.length_c   1.000
_cell.angle_alpha   90.00
_cell.angle_beta   90.00
_cell.angle_gamma   90.00
#
_symmetry.space_group_name_H-M   'P 1'
#
loop_
_entity.id
_entity.type
_entity.pdbx_description
1 polymer ?
#
loop_
_entity_poly.entity_id
_entity_poly.type
_entity_poly.pdbx_seq_one_letter_code
_entity_poly.pdbx_strand_id
1 'polypeptide(L)' 'MKDFVTVFTAQKARQLLKEGFVITDIKPDKTDDDHKRSIFIFRNEEGLLERLKE' A
#
# COMPACT_ATOMS: atom_id res chain seq x y z
N MET A 1 -11.00 4.02 -12.91
CA MET A 1 -10.27 3.12 -11.97
C MET A 1 -9.43 4.00 -11.06
N LYS A 2 -9.19 3.63 -9.80
CA LYS A 2 -8.22 4.35 -8.97
C LYS A 2 -6.82 3.99 -9.48
N ASP A 3 -5.98 4.98 -9.76
CA ASP A 3 -4.63 4.75 -10.27
C ASP A 3 -3.65 4.24 -9.19
N PHE A 4 -4.06 4.32 -7.92
CA PHE A 4 -3.26 3.96 -6.76
C PHE A 4 -4.05 3.18 -5.71
N VAL A 5 -3.33 2.34 -4.97
CA VAL A 5 -3.83 1.50 -3.88
C VAL A 5 -3.10 1.85 -2.59
N THR A 6 -3.85 2.05 -1.52
CA THR A 6 -3.31 2.39 -0.20
C THR A 6 -3.24 1.14 0.68
N VAL A 7 -2.08 0.88 1.25
CA VAL A 7 -1.81 -0.28 2.11
C VAL A 7 -1.31 0.21 3.46
N PHE A 8 -1.98 -0.22 4.53
CA PHE A 8 -1.74 0.28 5.90
C PHE A 8 -0.80 -0.59 6.72
N THR A 9 -0.42 -1.78 6.24
CA THR A 9 0.44 -2.71 6.99
C THR A 9 1.75 -2.98 6.28
N ALA A 10 2.85 -2.91 7.05
CA ALA A 10 4.19 -3.20 6.52
C ALA A 10 4.32 -4.65 6.03
N GLN A 11 3.61 -5.61 6.65
CA GLN A 11 3.60 -7.00 6.21
C GLN A 11 3.03 -7.14 4.78
N LYS A 12 1.88 -6.52 4.51
CA LYS A 12 1.27 -6.59 3.18
C LYS A 12 2.09 -5.83 2.15
N ALA A 13 2.63 -4.66 2.51
CA ALA A 13 3.53 -3.91 1.63
C ALA A 13 4.76 -4.74 1.23
N ARG A 14 5.40 -5.45 2.17
CA ARG A 14 6.52 -6.36 1.86
C ARG A 14 6.12 -7.51 0.95
N GLN A 15 4.92 -8.07 1.14
CA GLN A 15 4.41 -9.12 0.26
C GLN A 15 4.26 -8.59 -1.17
N LEU A 16 3.60 -7.44 -1.35
CA LEU A 16 3.38 -6.84 -2.66
C LEU A 16 4.68 -6.47 -3.38
N LEU A 17 5.68 -5.96 -2.64
CA LEU A 17 7.02 -5.73 -3.18
C LEU A 17 7.69 -7.02 -3.70
N LYS A 18 7.53 -8.14 -2.99
CA LYS A 18 8.05 -9.45 -3.45
C LYS A 18 7.33 -9.96 -4.70
N GLU A 19 6.06 -9.60 -4.86
CA GLU A 19 5.26 -9.93 -6.03
C GLU A 19 5.53 -9.01 -7.23
N GLY A 20 6.36 -7.97 -7.07
CA GLY A 20 6.79 -7.08 -8.15
C GLY A 20 6.00 -5.77 -8.26
N PHE A 21 5.04 -5.52 -7.36
CA PHE A 21 4.29 -4.26 -7.36
C PHE A 21 5.15 -3.07 -6.93
N VAL A 22 4.88 -1.92 -7.54
CA VAL A 22 5.67 -0.70 -7.35
C VAL A 22 5.03 0.23 -6.33
N ILE A 23 5.79 0.57 -5.28
CA ILE A 23 5.46 1.68 -4.38
C ILE A 23 5.74 3.00 -5.11
N THR A 24 4.76 3.87 -5.09
CA THR A 24 4.82 5.21 -5.67
C THR A 24 5.07 6.28 -4.62
N ASP A 25 4.65 6.03 -3.37
CA ASP A 25 4.81 6.97 -2.26
C ASP A 25 4.69 6.27 -0.90
N ILE A 26 5.27 6.86 0.14
CA ILE A 26 5.17 6.41 1.54
C ILE A 26 4.91 7.62 2.41
N LYS A 27 3.84 7.56 3.22
CA LYS A 27 3.41 8.67 4.07
C LYS A 27 3.31 8.24 5.54
N PRO A 28 3.49 9.15 6.51
CA PRO A 28 3.12 8.85 7.88
C PRO A 28 1.61 8.63 8.00
N ASP A 29 1.20 7.69 8.84
CA ASP A 29 -0.21 7.55 9.23
C ASP A 29 -0.58 8.68 10.19
N LYS A 30 -1.36 9.65 9.71
CA LYS A 30 -1.80 10.80 10.52
C LYS A 30 -2.81 10.44 11.61
N THR A 31 -3.35 9.22 11.60
CA THR A 31 -4.26 8.70 12.63
C THR A 31 -3.52 7.85 13.67
N ASP A 32 -2.20 7.74 13.55
CA ASP A 32 -1.35 7.07 14.52
C ASP A 32 -0.77 8.09 15.50
N ASP A 33 -1.33 8.16 16.71
CA ASP A 33 -0.87 9.10 17.75
C ASP A 33 0.61 8.89 18.10
N ASP A 34 1.08 7.66 17.98
CA ASP A 34 2.47 7.26 18.19
C ASP A 34 3.42 7.63 17.04
N HIS A 35 2.88 8.04 15.87
CA HIS A 35 3.63 8.40 14.66
C HIS A 35 4.63 7.32 14.17
N LYS A 36 4.37 6.05 14.47
CA LYS A 36 5.23 4.92 14.11
C LYS A 36 4.77 4.21 12.83
N ARG A 37 3.50 4.34 12.47
CA ARG A 37 2.91 3.68 11.31
C ARG A 37 3.15 4.48 10.03
N SER A 38 3.45 3.74 8.97
CA SER A 38 3.58 4.25 7.60
C SER A 38 2.47 3.69 6.73
N ILE A 39 1.94 4.54 5.86
CA ILE A 39 1.00 4.20 4.80
C ILE A 39 1.79 4.06 3.49
N PHE A 40 1.62 2.92 2.83
CA PHE A 40 2.30 2.59 1.58
C PHE A 40 1.33 2.79 0.41
N ILE A 41 1.73 3.55 -0.60
CA ILE A 41 0.91 3.82 -1.78
C ILE A 41 1.50 3.08 -2.97
N PHE A 42 0.79 2.08 -3.47
CA PHE A 42 1.17 1.30 -4.64
C PHE A 42 0.49 1.83 -5.89
N ARG A 43 1.14 1.70 -7.04
CA ARG A 43 0.49 1.87 -8.33
C ARG A 43 -0.54 0.75 -8.52
N ASN A 44 -1.73 1.07 -9.00
CA ASN A 44 -2.76 0.09 -9.29
C ASN A 44 -2.51 -0.56 -10.67
N GLU A 45 -1.50 -1.43 -10.74
CA GLU A 45 -1.21 -2.25 -11.91
C GLU A 45 -1.87 -3.63 -11.76
N GLU A 46 -2.17 -4.29 -12.89
CA GLU A 46 -2.61 -5.69 -12.94
C GLU A 46 -3.85 -6.04 -12.07
N GLY A 47 -4.73 -5.07 -11.81
CA GLY A 47 -5.93 -5.29 -10.98
C GLY A 47 -5.60 -5.51 -9.49
N LEU A 48 -4.52 -4.91 -8.99
CA LEU A 48 -4.13 -4.97 -7.58
C LEU A 48 -5.30 -4.61 -6.64
N LEU A 49 -6.08 -3.58 -6.99
CA LEU A 49 -7.23 -3.17 -6.19
C LEU A 49 -8.28 -4.28 -6.05
N GLU A 50 -8.53 -5.03 -7.11
CA GLU A 50 -9.47 -6.15 -7.14
C GLU A 50 -8.94 -7.32 -6.31
N ARG A 51 -7.64 -7.63 -6.42
CA ARG A 51 -6.96 -8.68 -5.63
C ARG A 51 -6.97 -8.42 -4.11
N LEU A 52 -7.08 -7.17 -3.68
CA LEU A 52 -7.11 -6.81 -2.25
C LEU A 52 -8.53 -6.74 -1.66
N LYS A 53 -9.57 -6.86 -2.50
CA LYS A 53 -10.97 -6.88 -2.06
C LYS A 53 -11.48 -8.29 -1.73
N GLU A 54 -10.79 -9.33 -2.23
CA GLU A 54 -10.96 -10.73 -1.79
C GLU A 54 -10.30 -10.98 -0.44
#